data_AF-A0A5K1ATR6-F1
#
_entry.id   AF-A0A5K1ATR6-F1
#
_cell.length_a   1.000
_cell.length_b   1.000
_cell.length_c   1.000
_cell.angle_alpha   90.00
_cell.angle_beta   90.00
_cell.angle_gamma   90.00
#
_symmetry.space_group_name_H-M   'P 1'
#
loop_
_entity.id
_entity.type
_entity.pdbx_description
1 polymer ?
#
loop_
_entity_poly.entity_id
_entity_poly.type
_entity_poly.pdbx_seq_one_letter_code
_entity_poly.pdbx_strand_id
1 'polypeptide(L)' 'VLHIANLGDSGFVIIRNGSVFKKSTPMVYGFNFPVQIQRGDNPSGIVE' A
#
# COMPACT_ATOMS: atom_id res chain seq x y z
N VAL A 1 -7.87 -5.22 -16.05
CA VAL A 1 -6.81 -5.51 -15.05
C VAL A 1 -6.80 -4.36 -14.06
N LEU A 2 -6.69 -4.64 -12.74
CA LEU A 2 -6.61 -3.59 -11.72
C LEU A 2 -5.14 -3.36 -11.35
N HIS A 3 -4.66 -2.13 -11.53
CA HIS A 3 -3.32 -1.71 -11.13
C HIS A 3 -3.45 -0.86 -9.85
N ILE A 4 -2.59 -1.12 -8.88
CA ILE A 4 -2.66 -0.50 -7.55
C ILE A 4 -1.24 -0.12 -7.12
N ALA A 5 -1.07 1.12 -6.71
CA ALA A 5 0.09 1.58 -5.94
C ALA A 5 -0.43 2.00 -4.56
N ASN A 6 0.08 1.36 -3.51
CA ASN A 6 -0.33 1.60 -2.13
C ASN A 6 0.92 1.80 -1.26
N LEU A 7 0.86 2.74 -0.33
CA LEU A 7 1.93 3.01 0.63
C LEU A 7 1.33 3.23 2.02
N GLY A 8 2.02 2.72 3.04
CA GLY A 8 1.62 2.86 4.43
C GLY A 8 0.50 1.89 4.80
N ASP A 9 -0.36 2.32 5.71
CA ASP A 9 -1.50 1.56 6.22
C ASP A 9 -2.84 1.94 5.56
N SER A 10 -2.81 2.81 4.54
CA SER A 10 -3.88 2.90 3.56
C SER A 10 -4.07 1.53 2.89
N GLY A 11 -5.28 1.25 2.42
CA GLY A 11 -5.58 -0.07 1.90
C GLY A 11 -6.84 -0.18 1.06
N PHE A 12 -6.99 -1.36 0.46
CA PHE A 12 -8.15 -1.72 -0.34
C PHE A 12 -8.63 -3.14 0.01
N VAL A 13 -9.90 -3.39 -0.28
CA VAL A 13 -10.51 -4.72 -0.27
C VAL A 13 -11.30 -4.88 -1.58
N ILE A 14 -11.13 -6.02 -2.25
CA ILE A 14 -11.92 -6.41 -3.41
C ILE A 14 -12.92 -7.47 -2.96
N ILE A 15 -14.20 -7.20 -3.16
CA ILE A 15 -15.29 -8.15 -2.89
C ILE A 15 -15.81 -8.69 -4.22
N ARG A 16 -15.96 -10.01 -4.32
CA ARG A 16 -16.56 -10.70 -5.47
C ARG A 16 -17.39 -11.87 -4.96
N ASN A 17 -18.63 -11.99 -5.45
CA ASN A 17 -19.58 -13.04 -5.03
C ASN A 17 -19.76 -13.11 -3.50
N GLY A 18 -19.90 -11.96 -2.86
CA GLY A 18 -20.10 -11.85 -1.41
C GLY A 18 -18.88 -12.22 -0.56
N SER A 19 -17.72 -12.48 -1.15
CA SER A 19 -16.50 -12.88 -0.44
C SER A 19 -15.33 -11.92 -0.71
N VAL A 20 -14.42 -11.79 0.26
CA VAL A 20 -13.16 -11.05 0.07
C VAL A 20 -12.28 -11.81 -0.91
N PHE A 21 -12.12 -11.25 -2.10
CA PHE A 21 -11.27 -11.80 -3.15
C PHE A 21 -9.81 -11.39 -2.96
N LYS A 22 -9.56 -10.15 -2.54
CA LYS A 22 -8.20 -9.64 -2.27
C LYS A 22 -8.26 -8.49 -1.27
N LYS A 23 -7.19 -8.28 -0.49
CA LYS A 23 -6.98 -7.09 0.32
C LYS A 23 -5.51 -6.68 0.27
N SER A 24 -5.22 -5.41 0.50
CA SER A 24 -3.85 -4.95 0.72
C SER A 24 -3.30 -5.42 2.06
N THR A 25 -1.97 -5.49 2.16
CA THR A 25 -1.25 -5.65 3.43
C THR A 25 -0.73 -4.27 3.86
N PRO A 26 -0.91 -3.87 5.13
CA PRO A 26 -0.31 -2.63 5.64
C PRO A 26 1.22 -2.67 5.58
N MET A 27 1.83 -1.55 5.23
CA MET A 27 3.28 -1.34 5.28
C MET A 27 3.60 -0.53 6.53
N VAL A 28 4.15 -1.19 7.56
CA VAL A 28 4.44 -0.58 8.86
C VAL A 28 5.83 -0.99 9.34
N TYR A 29 6.50 -0.10 10.07
CA TYR A 29 7.70 -0.44 10.85
C TYR A 29 7.33 -1.07 12.20
N GLY A 30 6.15 -0.71 12.73
CA GLY A 30 5.61 -1.17 14.02
C GLY A 30 4.15 -0.75 14.20
N PHE A 31 3.56 -1.08 15.34
CA PHE A 31 2.16 -0.72 15.62
C PHE A 31 1.96 0.80 15.52
N ASN A 32 1.00 1.21 14.69
CA ASN A 32 0.68 2.62 14.43
C ASN A 32 1.87 3.45 13.90
N PHE A 33 2.83 2.80 13.24
CA PHE A 33 3.97 3.46 12.59
C PHE A 33 4.06 3.07 11.10
N PRO A 34 3.19 3.63 10.24
CA PRO A 34 3.16 3.31 8.83
C PRO A 34 4.36 3.86 8.06
N VAL A 35 4.71 3.21 6.95
CA VAL A 35 5.64 3.77 5.96
C VAL A 35 4.98 4.96 5.29
N GLN A 36 5.72 6.06 5.13
CA GLN A 36 5.23 7.32 4.56
C GLN A 36 6.29 7.90 3.63
N ILE A 37 5.87 8.53 2.53
CA ILE A 37 6.76 9.39 1.75
C ILE A 37 6.98 10.67 2.55
N GLN A 38 8.23 11.05 2.73
CA GLN A 38 8.64 12.24 3.45
C GLN A 38 9.42 13.19 2.55
N ARG A 39 9.49 14.45 2.97
CA ARG A 39 10.30 15.45 2.30
C ARG A 39 11.77 15.03 2.37
N GLY A 40 12.41 14.87 1.22
CA GLY A 40 13.80 14.44 1.12
C GLY A 40 13.98 13.00 0.64
N ASP A 41 12.90 12.21 0.54
CA ASP A 41 12.94 10.90 -0.10
C ASP A 41 13.33 11.06 -1.58
N ASN A 42 14.33 10.30 -2.02
CA ASN A 42 14.79 10.32 -3.41
C ASN A 42 14.16 9.15 -4.19
N PRO A 43 13.18 9.41 -5.07
CA PRO A 43 12.55 8.35 -5.85
C PRO A 43 13.44 7.83 -6.99
N SER A 44 14.60 8.44 -7.26
CA SER A 44 15.44 8.12 -8.44
C SER A 44 15.97 6.68 -8.45
N GLY A 45 16.03 6.01 -7.30
CA GLY A 45 16.37 4.57 -7.22
C GLY A 45 15.19 3.61 -7.48
N ILE A 46 13.98 4.15 -7.68
CA ILE A 46 12.72 3.41 -7.82
C ILE A 46 12.13 3.58 -9.25
N VAL A 47 12.63 4.55 -10.02
CA VAL A 47 12.19 4.75 -11.42
C VAL A 47 12.81 3.67 -12.30
N GLU A 48 11.97 2.80 -12.88
CA GLU A 48 12.29 1.97 -14.05
C GLU A 48 12.15 2.78 -15.35
#